data_AF-A0ABD1TNI0-F1
#
_entry.id   AF-A0ABD1TNI0-F1
#
_cell.length_a   1.000
_cell.length_b   1.000
_cell.length_c   1.000
_cell.angle_alpha   90.00
_cell.angle_beta   90.00
_cell.angle_gamma   90.00
#
_symmetry.space_group_name_H-M   'P 1'
#
loop_
_entity.id
_entity.type
_entity.pdbx_description
1 polymer ?
#
loop_
_entity_poly.entity_id
_entity_poly.type
_entity_poly.pdbx_seq_one_letter_code
_entity_poly.pdbx_strand_id
1 'polypeptide(L)'
;MSLSLSTFLTPILHFVESGGQSGRLKAGAESPDNCISIIPDRESKISKCGVLELKDVNPNGQQKIQDNGLILLGLVGLKDPCRPSVKTTVEDCQYVRVNVKMITGDNVFTATAIATEFGILKLNEKMDDGLVVEGVTFHNYTEEERMEKVDKICVMARSSPLDKLLMVQCLKKKGHVVAVTVDGTNDAPALKEADIGLSMGIQGSGKRKFRYRHFGR
;
A
#
# COMPACT_ATOMS: atom_id res chain seq x y z
N MET A 1 5.95 11.37 4.53
CA MET A 1 7.32 11.69 4.08
C MET A 1 7.88 10.47 3.35
N SER A 2 8.02 10.52 2.02
CA SER A 2 8.81 9.51 1.31
C SER A 2 10.27 9.88 1.50
N LEU A 3 10.99 9.15 2.35
CA LEU A 3 12.44 9.25 2.37
C LEU A 3 12.93 8.74 1.01
N SER A 4 13.67 9.58 0.29
CA SER A 4 14.35 9.18 -0.93
C SER A 4 15.29 8.02 -0.62
N LEU A 5 15.30 6.99 -1.46
CA LEU A 5 16.28 5.89 -1.37
C LEU A 5 17.72 6.40 -1.37
N SER A 6 17.98 7.57 -1.95
CA SER A 6 19.28 8.22 -1.87
C SER A 6 19.72 8.50 -0.42
N THR A 7 18.78 8.75 0.49
CA THR A 7 19.06 9.00 1.92
C THR A 7 19.48 7.73 2.67
N PHE A 8 18.96 6.56 2.26
CA PHE A 8 19.33 5.27 2.86
C PHE A 8 20.64 4.71 2.33
N LEU A 9 21.00 5.04 1.08
CA LEU A 9 22.22 4.53 0.43
C LEU A 9 23.44 5.42 0.67
N THR A 10 23.27 6.65 1.18
CA THR A 10 24.36 7.59 1.45
C THR A 10 25.53 7.06 2.30
N PRO A 11 25.33 6.25 3.35
CA PRO A 11 26.43 5.71 4.16
C PRO A 11 27.09 4.46 3.56
N ILE A 12 26.54 3.91 2.47
CA ILE A 12 27.01 2.66 1.87
C ILE A 12 28.14 2.98 0.89
N LEU A 13 29.35 2.54 1.25
CA LEU A 13 30.54 2.73 0.41
C LEU A 13 30.93 1.45 -0.33
N HIS A 14 30.43 0.28 0.09
CA HIS A 14 30.84 -1.03 -0.39
C HIS A 14 29.65 -2.00 -0.50
N PHE A 15 29.71 -2.95 -1.43
CA PHE A 15 28.71 -4.03 -1.58
C PHE A 15 29.38 -5.37 -1.88
N VAL A 16 28.70 -6.48 -1.62
CA VAL A 16 29.18 -7.84 -1.92
C VAL A 16 28.31 -8.49 -2.98
N GLU A 17 28.91 -8.99 -4.05
CA GLU A 17 28.23 -9.73 -5.11
C GLU A 17 27.97 -11.18 -4.71
N SER A 18 27.05 -11.86 -5.41
CA SER A 18 26.64 -13.25 -5.19
C SER A 18 27.78 -14.28 -5.29
N GLY A 19 28.97 -13.88 -5.78
CA GLY A 19 30.21 -14.67 -5.79
C GLY A 19 31.19 -14.37 -4.64
N GLY A 20 30.81 -13.56 -3.65
CA GLY A 20 31.67 -13.18 -2.52
C GLY A 20 32.72 -12.10 -2.85
N GLN A 21 32.68 -11.52 -4.05
CA GLN A 21 33.55 -10.40 -4.43
C GLN A 21 32.97 -9.09 -3.90
N SER A 22 33.83 -8.25 -3.32
CA SER A 22 33.42 -6.94 -2.78
C SER A 22 33.75 -5.81 -3.76
N GLY A 23 32.78 -4.94 -4.04
CA GLY A 23 32.93 -3.72 -4.83
C GLY A 23 32.87 -2.44 -3.98
N ARG A 24 33.27 -1.29 -4.54
CA ARG A 24 33.14 0.05 -3.92
C ARG A 24 32.15 0.90 -4.71
N LEU A 25 31.15 1.46 -4.05
CA LEU A 25 30.24 2.44 -4.63
C LEU A 25 31.01 3.76 -4.82
N LYS A 26 31.15 4.23 -6.07
CA LYS A 26 31.77 5.52 -6.35
C LYS A 26 30.74 6.63 -6.09
N ALA A 27 31.00 7.48 -5.09
CA ALA A 27 30.23 8.69 -4.88
C ALA A 27 30.30 9.57 -6.14
N GLY A 28 29.16 9.78 -6.81
CA GLY A 28 29.06 10.60 -8.02
C GLY A 28 29.27 9.87 -9.35
N ALA A 29 29.27 8.54 -9.40
CA ALA A 29 29.21 7.84 -10.68
C ALA A 29 27.77 7.80 -11.21
N GLU A 30 27.57 8.31 -12.43
CA GLU A 30 26.35 8.22 -13.25
C GLU A 30 26.05 6.78 -13.71
N SER A 31 26.16 5.80 -12.80
CA SER A 31 25.50 4.51 -13.01
C SER A 31 24.69 4.13 -11.77
N PRO A 32 23.55 4.81 -11.54
CA PRO A 32 22.53 4.32 -10.61
C PRO A 32 21.97 2.95 -11.04
N ASP A 33 22.14 2.57 -12.31
CA ASP A 33 21.37 1.51 -12.95
C ASP A 33 21.62 0.09 -12.42
N ASN A 34 22.79 -0.21 -11.86
CA ASN A 34 23.09 -1.56 -11.37
C ASN A 34 22.72 -1.81 -9.89
N CYS A 35 22.58 -0.76 -9.07
CA CYS A 35 22.08 -0.92 -7.69
C CYS A 35 20.59 -0.59 -7.58
N ILE A 36 20.07 0.30 -8.44
CA ILE A 36 18.64 0.56 -8.56
C ILE A 36 17.91 -0.65 -9.17
N SER A 37 18.57 -1.47 -9.99
CA SER A 37 17.98 -2.73 -10.53
C SER A 37 17.87 -3.87 -9.51
N ILE A 38 18.50 -3.76 -8.33
CA ILE A 38 18.34 -4.73 -7.23
C ILE A 38 17.17 -4.31 -6.32
N ILE A 39 16.74 -3.05 -6.41
CA ILE A 39 15.41 -2.69 -5.89
C ILE A 39 14.45 -3.38 -6.85
N PRO A 40 13.68 -4.34 -6.35
CA PRO A 40 12.89 -5.17 -7.21
C PRO A 40 11.96 -4.26 -8.00
N ASP A 41 11.82 -4.61 -9.26
CA ASP A 41 11.22 -3.89 -10.37
C ASP A 41 9.99 -3.03 -9.99
N ARG A 42 9.62 -2.07 -10.83
CA ARG A 42 8.33 -1.33 -10.70
C ARG A 42 7.11 -2.26 -10.56
N GLU A 43 7.26 -3.55 -10.90
CA GLU A 43 6.26 -4.61 -10.76
C GLU A 43 6.30 -5.38 -9.44
N SER A 44 7.31 -5.15 -8.60
CA SER A 44 7.51 -5.94 -7.41
C SER A 44 6.60 -5.48 -6.28
N LYS A 45 5.66 -6.37 -5.94
CA LYS A 45 4.58 -6.21 -4.96
C LYS A 45 5.11 -6.24 -3.52
N ILE A 46 6.09 -5.40 -3.22
CA ILE A 46 6.79 -5.36 -1.93
C ILE A 46 6.19 -4.24 -1.12
N SER A 47 5.59 -4.61 0.00
CA SER A 47 4.98 -3.65 0.93
C SER A 47 6.03 -2.93 1.78
N LYS A 48 7.19 -3.56 2.03
CA LYS A 48 8.32 -2.97 2.77
C LYS A 48 9.65 -3.53 2.28
N CYS A 49 10.67 -2.70 2.15
CA CYS A 49 12.05 -3.13 1.88
C CYS A 49 12.95 -2.85 3.09
N GLY A 50 13.83 -3.80 3.41
CA GLY A 50 14.90 -3.64 4.39
C GLY A 50 16.27 -3.75 3.72
N VAL A 51 17.25 -3.03 4.26
CA VAL A 51 18.66 -3.11 3.85
C VAL A 51 19.42 -3.86 4.94
N LEU A 52 20.20 -4.87 4.56
CA LEU A 52 21.07 -5.59 5.48
C LEU A 52 22.52 -5.11 5.29
N GLU A 53 23.11 -4.59 6.36
CA GLU A 53 24.47 -4.03 6.35
C GLU A 53 25.34 -4.75 7.38
N LEU A 54 26.60 -5.02 7.02
CA LEU A 54 27.63 -5.43 7.99
C LEU A 54 28.56 -4.28 8.33
N LYS A 55 28.99 -4.32 9.59
CA LYS A 55 30.10 -3.54 10.10
C LYS A 55 31.17 -4.48 10.61
N ASP A 56 32.41 -4.24 10.22
CA ASP A 56 33.56 -4.94 10.80
C ASP A 56 33.76 -4.44 12.24
N VAL A 57 33.59 -5.33 13.22
CA VAL A 57 33.69 -4.99 14.65
C VAL A 57 35.06 -5.44 15.16
N ASN A 58 35.92 -4.47 15.40
CA ASN A 58 37.22 -4.72 16.02
C ASN A 58 37.01 -5.17 17.49
N PRO A 59 37.52 -6.33 17.93
CA PRO A 59 37.11 -6.97 19.20
C PRO A 59 37.51 -6.22 20.49
N ASN A 60 38.30 -5.14 20.41
CA ASN A 60 38.91 -4.48 21.58
C ASN A 60 38.45 -3.03 21.85
N GLY A 61 37.23 -2.60 21.48
CA GLY A 61 36.81 -1.26 21.87
C GLY A 61 35.32 -0.97 21.74
N GLN A 62 34.73 -0.48 22.84
CA GLN A 62 33.47 0.26 22.83
C GLN A 62 33.63 1.50 21.94
N GLN A 63 33.24 1.41 20.66
CA GLN A 63 33.19 2.57 19.79
C GLN A 63 31.76 2.90 19.38
N LYS A 64 31.42 4.17 19.55
CA LYS A 64 30.23 4.84 19.02
C LYS A 64 30.13 4.55 17.52
N ILE A 65 28.95 4.16 17.06
CA ILE A 65 28.71 3.83 15.64
C ILE A 65 29.00 5.09 14.81
N GLN A 66 30.06 5.07 14.00
CA GLN A 66 30.31 6.08 12.97
C GLN A 66 29.57 5.67 11.69
N ASP A 67 28.89 6.61 11.03
CA ASP A 67 28.01 6.37 9.87
C ASP A 67 28.77 6.06 8.57
N ASN A 68 30.10 6.08 8.57
CA ASN A 68 30.93 5.86 7.39
C ASN A 68 31.61 4.48 7.48
N GLY A 69 31.43 3.63 6.46
CA GLY A 69 32.13 2.34 6.33
C GLY A 69 31.25 1.09 6.40
N LEU A 70 29.97 1.20 6.00
CA LEU A 70 29.04 0.07 5.95
C LEU A 70 29.18 -0.71 4.63
N ILE A 71 29.05 -2.04 4.71
CA ILE A 71 29.04 -2.94 3.55
C ILE A 71 27.61 -3.47 3.36
N LEU A 72 27.03 -3.20 2.19
CA LEU A 72 25.74 -3.75 1.80
C LEU A 72 25.88 -5.25 1.50
N LEU A 73 25.11 -6.07 2.22
CA LEU A 73 25.03 -7.50 1.98
C LEU A 73 23.89 -7.91 1.07
N GLY A 74 22.74 -7.23 1.20
CA GLY A 74 21.55 -7.63 0.47
C GLY A 74 20.33 -6.78 0.80
N LEU A 75 19.36 -6.84 -0.10
CA LEU A 75 18.05 -6.21 0.05
C LEU A 75 17.02 -7.29 0.36
N VAL A 76 16.15 -7.02 1.33
CA VAL A 76 15.05 -7.90 1.69
C VAL A 76 13.74 -7.21 1.32
N GLY A 77 13.01 -7.81 0.38
CA GLY A 77 11.64 -7.42 0.06
C GLY A 77 10.64 -8.18 0.92
N LEU A 78 9.84 -7.47 1.70
CA LEU A 78 8.71 -8.02 2.45
C LEU A 78 7.43 -7.78 1.64
N LYS A 79 6.71 -8.85 1.35
CA LYS A 79 5.38 -8.82 0.75
C LYS A 79 4.38 -9.26 1.79
N ASP A 80 3.28 -8.52 1.92
CA ASP A 80 2.11 -9.00 2.65
C ASP A 80 1.25 -9.84 1.70
N PRO A 81 1.21 -11.18 1.84
CA PRO A 81 0.47 -12.03 0.92
C PRO A 81 -1.02 -11.80 1.11
N CYS A 82 -1.66 -11.23 0.08
CA CYS A 82 -3.10 -11.15 0.02
C CYS A 82 -3.73 -12.56 0.02
N ARG A 83 -4.94 -12.69 0.58
CA ARG A 83 -5.59 -14.00 0.69
C ARG A 83 -5.95 -14.54 -0.70
N PRO A 84 -5.76 -15.84 -0.99
CA PRO A 84 -6.02 -16.41 -2.31
C PRO A 84 -7.46 -16.21 -2.80
N SER A 85 -8.43 -16.22 -1.87
CA SER A 85 -9.85 -16.07 -2.18
C SER A 85 -10.29 -14.65 -2.56
N VAL A 86 -9.43 -13.63 -2.37
CA VAL A 86 -9.82 -12.24 -2.63
C VAL A 86 -10.17 -12.04 -4.10
N LYS A 87 -9.37 -12.60 -5.00
CA LYS A 87 -9.58 -12.46 -6.44
C LYS A 87 -10.95 -12.99 -6.87
N THR A 88 -11.25 -14.23 -6.51
CA THR A 88 -12.54 -14.86 -6.85
C THR A 88 -13.70 -14.11 -6.23
N THR A 89 -13.56 -13.60 -4.99
CA THR A 89 -14.61 -12.77 -4.36
C THR A 89 -14.85 -11.46 -5.11
N VAL A 90 -13.81 -10.79 -5.59
CA VAL A 90 -13.98 -9.56 -6.41
C VAL A 90 -14.68 -9.90 -7.73
N GLU A 91 -14.28 -10.99 -8.39
CA GLU A 91 -14.90 -11.47 -9.63
C GLU A 91 -16.39 -11.82 -9.43
N ASP A 92 -16.73 -12.54 -8.35
CA ASP A 92 -18.11 -12.90 -8.01
C ASP A 92 -18.97 -11.64 -7.76
N CYS A 93 -18.45 -10.67 -7.00
CA CYS A 93 -19.12 -9.39 -6.76
C CYS A 93 -19.38 -8.63 -8.07
N GLN A 94 -18.38 -8.56 -8.95
CA GLN A 94 -18.51 -7.89 -10.24
C GLN A 94 -19.49 -8.62 -11.17
N TYR A 95 -19.52 -9.96 -11.14
CA TYR A 95 -20.46 -10.78 -11.89
C TYR A 95 -21.92 -10.45 -11.55
N VAL A 96 -22.22 -10.22 -10.26
CA VAL A 96 -23.54 -9.76 -9.80
C VAL A 96 -23.72 -8.24 -9.84
N ARG A 97 -22.84 -7.52 -10.55
CA ARG A 97 -22.86 -6.06 -10.77
C ARG A 97 -22.69 -5.21 -9.50
N VAL A 98 -22.05 -5.75 -8.47
CA VAL A 98 -21.61 -4.96 -7.32
C VAL A 98 -20.32 -4.21 -7.69
N ASN A 99 -20.32 -2.89 -7.52
CA ASN A 99 -19.13 -2.08 -7.76
C ASN A 99 -18.17 -2.19 -6.56
N VAL A 100 -17.01 -2.81 -6.78
CA VAL A 100 -15.97 -3.00 -5.75
C VAL A 100 -14.98 -1.84 -5.83
N LYS A 101 -14.76 -1.16 -4.69
CA LYS A 101 -13.81 -0.04 -4.55
C LYS A 101 -12.79 -0.36 -3.47
N MET A 102 -11.51 -0.04 -3.71
CA MET A 102 -10.42 -0.20 -2.74
C MET A 102 -10.10 1.13 -2.08
N ILE A 103 -10.18 1.21 -0.75
CA ILE A 103 -9.82 2.41 0.01
C ILE A 103 -8.75 2.03 1.05
N THR A 104 -7.51 2.50 0.87
CA THR A 104 -6.36 2.10 1.69
C THR A 104 -5.48 3.28 2.10
N GLY A 105 -4.80 3.12 3.25
CA GLY A 105 -3.73 4.01 3.70
C GLY A 105 -2.40 3.79 2.99
N ASP A 106 -2.27 2.73 2.18
CA ASP A 106 -1.06 2.45 1.41
C ASP A 106 -0.78 3.53 0.35
N ASN A 107 0.45 3.55 -0.15
CA ASN A 107 0.80 4.43 -1.25
C ASN A 107 0.07 4.05 -2.56
N VAL A 108 -0.03 5.01 -3.48
CA VAL A 108 -0.73 4.84 -4.77
C VAL A 108 -0.19 3.67 -5.57
N PHE A 109 1.14 3.50 -5.64
CA PHE A 109 1.76 2.43 -6.42
C PHE A 109 1.32 1.04 -5.94
N THR A 110 1.35 0.82 -4.63
CA THR A 110 0.97 -0.45 -4.00
C THR A 110 -0.53 -0.69 -4.18
N ALA A 111 -1.35 0.31 -3.89
CA ALA A 111 -2.80 0.22 -4.02
C ALA A 111 -3.21 -0.11 -5.47
N THR A 112 -2.64 0.57 -6.46
CA THR A 112 -2.91 0.34 -7.89
C THR A 112 -2.47 -1.04 -8.33
N ALA A 113 -1.28 -1.49 -7.91
CA ALA A 113 -0.79 -2.83 -8.25
C ALA A 113 -1.71 -3.94 -7.69
N ILE A 114 -2.10 -3.82 -6.41
CA ILE A 114 -3.00 -4.78 -5.74
C ILE A 114 -4.39 -4.74 -6.38
N ALA A 115 -4.94 -3.55 -6.63
CA ALA A 115 -6.24 -3.39 -7.27
C ALA A 115 -6.28 -3.97 -8.68
N THR A 116 -5.19 -3.85 -9.44
CA THR A 116 -5.06 -4.43 -10.78
C THR A 116 -4.95 -5.96 -10.71
N GLU A 117 -4.16 -6.50 -9.78
CA GLU A 117 -4.02 -7.94 -9.56
C GLU A 117 -5.35 -8.63 -9.24
N PHE A 118 -6.22 -7.96 -8.47
CA PHE A 118 -7.53 -8.45 -8.10
C PHE A 118 -8.66 -8.06 -9.05
N GLY A 119 -8.36 -7.36 -10.15
CA GLY A 119 -9.37 -6.96 -11.14
C GLY A 119 -10.32 -5.87 -10.68
N ILE A 120 -10.00 -5.15 -9.59
CA ILE A 120 -10.70 -3.93 -9.18
C ILE A 120 -10.44 -2.82 -10.21
N LEU A 121 -9.19 -2.71 -10.65
CA LEU A 121 -8.81 -1.91 -11.82
C LEU A 121 -8.64 -2.83 -13.03
N LYS A 122 -9.22 -2.45 -14.16
CA LYS A 122 -9.08 -3.20 -15.42
C LYS A 122 -7.97 -2.62 -16.28
N LEU A 123 -7.04 -3.47 -16.71
CA LEU A 123 -5.91 -3.10 -17.58
C LEU A 123 -6.31 -2.50 -18.94
N ASN A 124 -7.54 -2.77 -19.39
CA ASN A 124 -8.03 -2.42 -20.73
C ASN A 124 -8.84 -1.12 -20.76
N GLU A 125 -9.19 -0.57 -19.59
CA GLU A 125 -9.72 0.78 -19.50
C GLU A 125 -8.48 1.67 -19.54
N LYS A 126 -8.35 2.49 -20.60
CA LYS A 126 -7.31 3.55 -20.65
C LYS A 126 -7.25 4.15 -19.25
N MET A 127 -6.06 4.23 -18.64
CA MET A 127 -5.90 4.82 -17.29
C MET A 127 -6.47 6.24 -17.33
N ASP A 128 -7.76 6.33 -17.06
CA ASP A 128 -8.53 7.55 -17.09
C ASP A 128 -8.17 8.26 -15.79
N ASP A 129 -8.02 9.58 -15.87
CA ASP A 129 -7.37 10.43 -14.86
C ASP A 129 -8.20 10.56 -13.56
N GLY A 130 -9.16 9.66 -13.34
CA GLY A 130 -10.10 9.64 -12.22
C GLY A 130 -10.42 8.27 -11.62
N LEU A 131 -9.79 7.17 -12.08
CA LEU A 131 -10.01 5.85 -11.46
C LEU A 131 -9.27 5.69 -10.13
N VAL A 132 -8.14 6.37 -9.97
CA VAL A 132 -7.29 6.33 -8.79
C VAL A 132 -7.13 7.75 -8.24
N VAL A 133 -7.30 7.92 -6.93
CA VAL A 133 -7.17 9.21 -6.26
C VAL A 133 -6.39 9.06 -4.95
N GLU A 134 -5.66 10.07 -4.52
CA GLU A 134 -5.17 10.12 -3.14
C GLU A 134 -6.23 10.70 -2.20
N GLY A 135 -6.27 10.24 -0.95
CA GLY A 135 -7.20 10.75 0.07
C GLY A 135 -7.14 12.28 0.19
N VAL A 136 -5.91 12.85 0.13
CA VAL A 136 -5.68 14.30 0.17
C VAL A 136 -6.41 15.04 -0.94
N THR A 137 -6.39 14.49 -2.16
CA THR A 137 -7.04 15.10 -3.32
C THR A 137 -8.55 14.98 -3.20
N PHE A 138 -9.06 13.82 -2.78
CA PHE A 138 -10.50 13.58 -2.65
C PHE A 138 -11.17 14.45 -1.58
N HIS A 139 -10.53 14.66 -0.43
CA HIS A 139 -11.11 15.52 0.60
C HIS A 139 -11.07 17.01 0.22
N ASN A 140 -10.14 17.40 -0.66
CA ASN A 140 -10.02 18.78 -1.14
C ASN A 140 -10.93 19.10 -2.33
N TYR A 141 -11.52 18.09 -2.98
CA TYR A 141 -12.57 18.33 -3.97
C TYR A 141 -13.76 19.07 -3.36
N THR A 142 -14.44 19.88 -4.17
CA THR A 142 -15.75 20.42 -3.79
C THR A 142 -16.77 19.29 -3.66
N GLU A 143 -17.93 19.59 -3.05
CA GLU A 143 -19.00 18.59 -2.98
C GLU A 143 -19.46 18.17 -4.38
N GLU A 144 -19.59 19.12 -5.31
CA GLU A 144 -19.99 18.88 -6.70
C GLU A 144 -18.98 17.97 -7.41
N GLU A 145 -17.68 18.28 -7.30
CA GLU A 145 -16.61 17.47 -7.90
C GLU A 145 -16.59 16.05 -7.32
N ARG A 146 -16.78 15.90 -6.00
CA ARG A 146 -16.88 14.58 -5.37
C ARG A 146 -18.07 13.82 -5.94
N MET A 147 -19.24 14.43 -6.03
CA MET A 147 -20.46 13.76 -6.49
C MET A 147 -20.38 13.37 -7.98
N GLU A 148 -19.65 14.12 -8.79
CA GLU A 148 -19.37 13.75 -10.17
C GLU A 148 -18.40 12.55 -10.27
N LYS A 149 -17.32 12.57 -9.48
CA LYS A 149 -16.21 11.61 -9.61
C LYS A 149 -16.35 10.34 -8.79
N VAL A 150 -17.12 10.34 -7.69
CA VAL A 150 -17.18 9.24 -6.70
C VAL A 150 -17.55 7.88 -7.31
N ASP A 151 -18.39 7.86 -8.35
CA ASP A 151 -18.78 6.61 -9.02
C ASP A 151 -17.63 6.01 -9.82
N LYS A 152 -16.81 6.86 -10.44
CA LYS A 152 -15.66 6.48 -11.28
C LYS A 152 -14.46 6.02 -10.46
N ILE A 153 -14.27 6.58 -9.26
CA ILE A 153 -13.13 6.24 -8.40
C ILE A 153 -13.20 4.76 -7.99
N CYS A 154 -12.23 3.98 -8.42
CA CYS A 154 -12.07 2.57 -8.05
C CYS A 154 -11.09 2.40 -6.90
N VAL A 155 -10.07 3.26 -6.81
CA VAL A 155 -9.02 3.18 -5.79
C VAL A 155 -8.81 4.55 -5.13
N MET A 156 -8.83 4.57 -3.80
CA MET A 156 -8.34 5.70 -3.01
C MET A 156 -7.15 5.24 -2.16
N ALA A 157 -5.99 5.82 -2.41
CA ALA A 157 -4.75 5.55 -1.69
C ALA A 157 -4.44 6.64 -0.68
N ARG A 158 -3.52 6.39 0.26
CA ARG A 158 -3.13 7.31 1.36
C ARG A 158 -4.34 7.87 2.13
N SER A 159 -5.42 7.10 2.24
CA SER A 159 -6.66 7.55 2.88
C SER A 159 -6.50 7.63 4.40
N SER A 160 -6.95 8.73 5.00
CA SER A 160 -7.21 8.83 6.43
C SER A 160 -8.56 8.18 6.82
N PRO A 161 -8.81 7.94 8.12
CA PRO A 161 -10.13 7.50 8.59
C PRO A 161 -11.29 8.41 8.16
N LEU A 162 -11.03 9.72 8.07
CA LEU A 162 -12.03 10.71 7.65
C LEU A 162 -12.30 10.62 6.14
N ASP A 163 -11.28 10.39 5.32
CA ASP A 163 -11.45 10.22 3.87
C ASP A 163 -12.30 8.99 3.55
N LYS A 164 -12.09 7.90 4.29
CA LYS A 164 -12.91 6.68 4.21
C LYS A 164 -14.37 6.96 4.54
N LEU A 165 -14.63 7.68 5.62
CA LEU A 165 -15.98 8.09 6.00
C LEU A 165 -16.62 8.94 4.90
N LEU A 166 -15.88 9.94 4.39
CA LEU A 166 -16.37 10.84 3.36
C LEU A 166 -16.73 10.11 2.05
N MET A 167 -15.92 9.13 1.64
CA MET A 167 -16.24 8.27 0.49
C MET A 167 -17.59 7.56 0.68
N VAL A 168 -17.81 6.95 1.85
CA VAL A 168 -19.08 6.27 2.17
C VAL A 168 -20.23 7.26 2.13
N GLN A 169 -20.08 8.43 2.74
CA GLN A 169 -21.12 9.47 2.75
C GLN A 169 -21.48 9.94 1.33
N CYS A 170 -20.50 10.17 0.47
CA CYS A 170 -20.74 10.56 -0.93
C CYS A 170 -21.50 9.47 -1.69
N LEU A 171 -21.11 8.20 -1.57
CA LEU A 171 -21.79 7.09 -2.22
C LEU A 171 -23.24 6.95 -1.73
N LYS A 172 -23.48 7.06 -0.42
CA LYS A 172 -24.83 7.04 0.15
C LYS A 172 -25.67 8.23 -0.28
N LYS A 173 -25.08 9.44 -0.35
CA LYS A 173 -25.75 10.64 -0.88
C LYS A 173 -26.18 10.47 -2.34
N LYS A 174 -25.44 9.70 -3.14
CA LYS A 174 -25.85 9.32 -4.51
C LYS A 174 -26.94 8.25 -4.59
N GLY A 175 -27.39 7.72 -3.45
CA GLY A 175 -28.44 6.70 -3.39
C GLY A 175 -27.92 5.26 -3.52
N HIS A 176 -26.60 5.04 -3.45
CA HIS A 176 -26.06 3.68 -3.40
C HIS A 176 -26.28 3.05 -2.03
N VAL A 177 -26.53 1.74 -2.02
CA VAL A 177 -26.44 0.93 -0.80
C VAL A 177 -24.98 0.53 -0.62
N VAL A 178 -24.38 0.91 0.50
CA VAL A 178 -22.94 0.78 0.72
C VAL A 178 -22.64 -0.27 1.78
N ALA A 179 -21.84 -1.27 1.41
CA ALA A 179 -21.25 -2.22 2.33
C ALA A 179 -19.75 -1.90 2.53
N VAL A 180 -19.27 -1.95 3.76
CA VAL A 180 -17.86 -1.66 4.12
C VAL A 180 -17.24 -2.85 4.83
N THR A 181 -16.12 -3.34 4.30
CA THR A 181 -15.30 -4.41 4.89
C THR A 181 -14.01 -3.82 5.47
N VAL A 182 -13.69 -4.12 6.74
CA VAL A 182 -12.51 -3.56 7.42
C VAL A 182 -11.74 -4.64 8.18
N ASP A 183 -10.42 -4.48 8.23
CA ASP A 183 -9.50 -5.40 8.91
C ASP A 183 -9.06 -4.94 10.31
N GLY A 184 -9.24 -3.65 10.62
CA GLY A 184 -8.80 -3.03 11.87
C GLY A 184 -9.81 -2.04 12.47
N THR A 185 -9.43 -1.44 13.59
CA THR A 185 -10.27 -0.49 14.36
C THR A 185 -10.34 0.91 13.76
N ASN A 186 -9.40 1.26 12.87
CA ASN A 186 -9.25 2.61 12.32
C ASN A 186 -10.43 3.03 11.42
N ASP A 187 -11.26 2.09 11.00
CA ASP A 187 -12.34 2.31 10.04
C ASP A 187 -13.73 2.32 10.71
N ALA A 188 -13.78 2.42 12.03
CA ALA A 188 -15.03 2.43 12.79
C ALA A 188 -16.05 3.49 12.34
N PRO A 189 -15.66 4.74 11.97
CA PRO A 189 -16.62 5.73 11.48
C PRO A 189 -17.26 5.31 10.16
N ALA A 190 -16.46 4.90 9.17
CA ALA A 190 -16.94 4.44 7.86
C ALA A 190 -17.84 3.20 7.99
N LEU A 191 -17.48 2.28 8.88
CA LEU A 191 -18.25 1.06 9.14
C LEU A 191 -19.62 1.36 9.79
N LYS A 192 -19.71 2.39 10.63
CA LYS A 192 -20.97 2.85 11.23
C LYS A 192 -21.86 3.60 10.23
N GLU A 193 -21.26 4.33 9.31
CA GLU A 193 -21.98 5.08 8.29
C GLU A 193 -22.56 4.18 7.19
N ALA A 194 -21.86 3.11 6.84
CA ALA A 194 -22.31 2.15 5.82
C ALA A 194 -23.65 1.49 6.19
N ASP A 195 -24.45 1.12 5.17
CA ASP A 195 -25.70 0.38 5.39
C ASP A 195 -25.41 -1.03 5.95
N ILE A 196 -24.27 -1.60 5.55
CA ILE A 196 -23.78 -2.89 6.02
C ILE A 196 -22.31 -2.78 6.42
N GLY A 197 -22.01 -3.03 7.69
CA GLY A 197 -20.65 -3.08 8.21
C GLY A 197 -20.17 -4.52 8.44
N LEU A 198 -19.02 -4.87 7.84
CA LEU A 198 -18.33 -6.14 8.03
C LEU A 198 -16.95 -5.90 8.63
N SER A 199 -16.79 -6.19 9.92
CA SER A 199 -15.48 -6.14 10.57
C SER A 199 -14.88 -7.53 10.71
N MET A 200 -13.59 -7.65 10.43
CA MET A 200 -12.83 -8.84 10.79
C MET A 200 -12.47 -8.78 12.28
N GLY A 201 -13.14 -9.59 13.10
CA GLY A 201 -12.81 -9.68 14.52
C GLY A 201 -11.49 -10.39 14.77
N ILE A 202 -10.61 -9.76 15.54
CA ILE A 202 -9.53 -10.44 16.26
C ILE A 202 -10.10 -10.83 17.63
N GLN A 203 -10.39 -12.11 17.84
CA GLN A 203 -10.32 -12.70 19.18
C GLN A 203 -9.14 -13.65 19.17
N GLY A 204 -8.36 -13.63 20.24
CA GLY A 204 -7.14 -14.42 20.40
C GLY A 204 -7.34 -15.88 19.97
N SER A 205 -6.29 -16.46 19.40
CA SER A 205 -6.20 -17.83 18.88
C SER A 205 -7.14 -18.16 17.69
N GLY A 206 -6.65 -17.87 16.47
CA GLY A 206 -6.89 -18.69 15.28
C GLY A 206 -8.25 -18.63 14.58
N LYS A 207 -9.31 -18.05 15.16
CA LYS A 207 -10.63 -17.95 14.51
C LYS A 207 -11.08 -16.51 14.32
N ARG A 208 -11.02 -16.04 13.06
CA ARG A 208 -11.58 -14.74 12.66
C ARG A 208 -13.10 -14.85 12.61
N LYS A 209 -13.81 -14.06 13.40
CA LYS A 209 -15.28 -14.02 13.43
C LYS A 209 -15.76 -12.74 12.73
N PHE A 210 -16.60 -12.89 11.72
CA PHE A 210 -17.30 -11.74 11.14
C PHE A 210 -18.29 -11.18 12.15
N ARG A 211 -18.20 -9.88 12.44
CA ARG A 211 -19.30 -9.17 13.13
C ARG A 211 -20.11 -8.45 12.07
N TYR A 212 -21.31 -8.99 11.82
CA TYR A 212 -22.36 -8.34 11.06
C TYR A 212 -23.03 -7.29 11.93
N ARG A 213 -23.16 -6.08 11.41
CA ARG A 213 -24.00 -5.05 12.03
C ARG A 213 -24.77 -4.37 10.90
N HIS A 214 -26.09 -4.55 10.92
CA HIS A 214 -26.98 -3.79 10.06
C HIS A 214 -27.19 -2.43 10.71
N PHE A 215 -26.86 -1.37 9.98
CA PHE A 215 -27.13 0.00 10.39
C PHE A 215 -28.29 0.53 9.54
N GLY A 216 -29.45 -0.11 9.68
CA GLY A 216 -30.69 0.38 9.10
C GLY A 216 -31.15 1.66 9.81
N ARG A 217 -31.84 2.54 9.09
CA ARG A 217 -32.55 3.71 9.63
C ARG A 217 -33.69 3.30 10.55
#